data_AF-A0A2V2UR97-F1
#
_entry.id   AF-A0A2V2UR97-F1
#
_cell.length_a   1.000
_cell.length_b   1.000
_cell.length_c   1.000
_cell.angle_alpha   90.00
_cell.angle_beta   90.00
_cell.angle_gamma   90.00
#
_symmetry.space_group_name_H-M   'P 1'
#
loop_
_entity.id
_entity.type
_entity.pdbx_description
1 polymer ?
#
loop_
_entity_poly.entity_id
_entity_poly.type
_entity_poly.pdbx_seq_one_letter_code
_entity_poly.pdbx_strand_id
1 'polypeptide(L)'
;MNQYRYVFNTTRIPGREMDVLAQHEGIKHIVVIHKGRFYQLEVLHPLTNHQLTPYQLEMALESILHSEDETDPVEALIPAFTTAPRAEWADIRDKHFVNNAYNVKPLRVIEEAIFVLCLDEMEPKSLEEESMMYLCGNGHNRWCDKSFNVIVTEGGHCGVHAEHSWGDA
;
A
#
# COMPACT_ATOMS: atom_id res chain seq x y z
N MET A 1 -3.30 -9.02 23.44
CA MET A 1 -2.92 -9.27 22.03
C MET A 1 -4.09 -9.12 21.05
N ASN A 2 -5.13 -8.33 21.38
CA ASN A 2 -6.35 -8.29 20.57
C ASN A 2 -6.20 -7.52 19.25
N GLN A 3 -5.29 -6.55 19.21
CA GLN A 3 -5.02 -5.69 18.04
C GLN A 3 -4.20 -6.40 16.96
N TYR A 4 -3.41 -7.42 17.31
CA TYR A 4 -2.54 -8.15 16.37
C TYR A 4 -3.29 -8.77 15.20
N ARG A 5 -4.59 -9.06 15.35
CA ARG A 5 -5.40 -9.56 14.25
C ARG A 5 -5.50 -8.57 13.09
N TYR A 6 -5.42 -7.27 13.36
CA TYR A 6 -5.59 -6.21 12.35
C TYR A 6 -4.27 -5.77 11.68
N VAL A 7 -3.14 -6.38 12.05
CA VAL A 7 -1.84 -6.01 11.47
C VAL A 7 -1.83 -6.32 9.98
N PHE A 8 -2.21 -7.53 9.60
CA PHE A 8 -2.19 -7.97 8.20
C PHE A 8 -3.59 -7.97 7.59
N ASN A 9 -3.64 -7.90 6.26
CA ASN A 9 -4.86 -8.07 5.47
C ASN A 9 -5.98 -7.10 5.86
N THR A 10 -5.58 -5.94 6.39
CA THR A 10 -6.51 -4.98 6.96
C THR A 10 -6.36 -3.64 6.25
N THR A 11 -7.48 -2.98 6.03
CA THR A 11 -7.53 -1.62 5.52
C THR A 11 -8.71 -0.88 6.11
N ARG A 12 -8.59 0.43 6.23
CA ARG A 12 -9.66 1.33 6.62
C ARG A 12 -10.42 1.79 5.39
N ILE A 13 -11.67 1.34 5.24
CA ILE A 13 -12.55 1.76 4.16
C ILE A 13 -13.20 3.10 4.55
N PRO A 14 -13.08 4.16 3.72
CA PRO A 14 -13.70 5.45 4.01
C PRO A 14 -15.24 5.36 3.95
N GLY A 15 -15.91 6.02 4.88
CA GLY A 15 -17.35 6.24 4.85
C GLY A 15 -17.68 7.72 5.06
N ARG A 16 -18.87 8.15 4.61
CA ARG A 16 -19.26 9.57 4.71
C ARG A 16 -19.37 10.06 6.15
N GLU A 17 -19.88 9.22 7.05
CA GLU A 17 -20.04 9.54 8.47
C GLU A 17 -19.03 8.79 9.34
N MET A 18 -18.75 7.53 8.99
CA MET A 18 -17.88 6.66 9.76
C MET A 18 -17.17 5.68 8.83
N ASP A 19 -15.88 5.54 9.04
CA ASP A 19 -15.05 4.57 8.34
C ASP A 19 -15.19 3.18 8.95
N VAL A 20 -14.84 2.16 8.18
CA VAL A 20 -14.91 0.75 8.63
C VAL A 20 -13.56 0.10 8.47
N LEU A 21 -13.10 -0.58 9.52
CA LEU A 21 -11.97 -1.49 9.42
C LEU A 21 -12.41 -2.78 8.73
N ALA A 22 -11.85 -3.05 7.57
CA ALA A 22 -12.07 -4.29 6.83
C ALA A 22 -10.85 -5.19 6.99
N GLN A 23 -11.08 -6.40 7.46
CA GLN A 23 -10.08 -7.47 7.54
C GLN A 23 -10.46 -8.57 6.56
N HIS A 24 -9.46 -9.08 5.84
CA HIS A 24 -9.62 -10.12 4.84
C HIS A 24 -8.85 -11.38 5.24
N GLU A 25 -9.32 -12.54 4.81
CA GLU A 25 -8.71 -13.84 5.11
C GLU A 25 -8.24 -14.53 3.83
N GLY A 26 -7.20 -15.36 3.95
CA GLY A 26 -6.73 -16.21 2.84
C GLY A 26 -5.97 -15.48 1.74
N ILE A 27 -5.68 -14.18 1.91
CA ILE A 27 -4.91 -13.39 0.96
C ILE A 27 -3.42 -13.70 1.08
N LYS A 28 -2.74 -13.82 -0.06
CA LYS A 28 -1.36 -14.33 -0.18
C LYS A 28 -0.39 -13.35 -0.83
N HIS A 29 -0.88 -12.19 -1.26
CA HIS A 29 -0.09 -11.16 -1.91
C HIS A 29 0.10 -9.93 -1.04
N ILE A 30 1.21 -9.23 -1.30
CA ILE A 30 1.39 -7.83 -0.93
C ILE A 30 1.12 -6.97 -2.17
N VAL A 31 0.99 -5.67 -1.95
CA VAL A 31 1.03 -4.69 -3.03
C VAL A 31 2.30 -3.88 -2.92
N VAL A 32 3.03 -3.74 -4.02
CA VAL A 32 4.23 -2.92 -4.12
C VAL A 32 3.87 -1.64 -4.86
N ILE A 33 4.23 -0.48 -4.32
CA ILE A 33 4.11 0.81 -4.99
C ILE A 33 5.51 1.28 -5.39
N HIS A 34 5.71 1.52 -6.68
CA HIS A 34 6.95 2.07 -7.23
C HIS A 34 6.61 3.01 -8.39
N LYS A 35 7.18 4.23 -8.41
CA LYS A 35 6.91 5.27 -9.43
C LYS A 35 5.41 5.53 -9.69
N GLY A 36 4.60 5.52 -8.64
CA GLY A 36 3.15 5.73 -8.73
C GLY A 36 2.35 4.55 -9.27
N ARG A 37 2.98 3.40 -9.56
CA ARG A 37 2.31 2.18 -10.03
C ARG A 37 2.12 1.19 -8.91
N PHE A 38 1.06 0.39 -9.03
CA PHE A 38 0.75 -0.69 -8.11
C PHE A 38 1.06 -2.04 -8.76
N TYR A 39 1.80 -2.87 -8.05
CA TYR A 39 2.14 -4.23 -8.46
C TYR A 39 1.60 -5.22 -7.43
N GLN A 40 0.88 -6.23 -7.89
CA GLN A 40 0.50 -7.36 -7.05
C GLN A 40 1.68 -8.34 -6.99
N LEU A 41 2.17 -8.66 -5.79
CA LEU A 41 3.24 -9.62 -5.59
C LEU A 41 2.79 -10.73 -4.65
N GLU A 42 2.64 -11.94 -5.17
CA GLU A 42 2.43 -13.14 -4.35
C GLU A 42 3.67 -13.40 -3.47
N VAL A 43 3.49 -13.56 -2.16
CA VAL A 43 4.58 -13.83 -1.21
C VAL A 43 4.51 -15.24 -0.61
N LEU A 44 3.42 -15.97 -0.90
CA LEU A 44 3.25 -17.37 -0.56
C LEU A 44 3.09 -18.20 -1.84
N HIS A 45 3.77 -19.34 -1.90
CA HIS A 45 3.67 -20.25 -3.03
C HIS A 45 2.24 -20.80 -3.16
N PRO A 46 1.60 -20.74 -4.35
CA PRO A 46 0.16 -20.96 -4.50
C PRO A 46 -0.28 -22.38 -4.15
N LEU A 47 0.57 -23.38 -4.34
CA LEU A 47 0.26 -24.80 -4.10
C LEU A 47 0.61 -25.27 -2.69
N THR A 48 1.66 -24.73 -2.10
CA THR A 48 2.22 -25.23 -0.82
C THR A 48 1.94 -24.30 0.35
N ASN A 49 1.51 -23.06 0.09
CA ASN A 49 1.38 -21.99 1.08
C ASN A 49 2.68 -21.68 1.85
N HIS A 50 3.83 -22.15 1.37
CA HIS A 50 5.11 -21.79 1.95
C HIS A 50 5.51 -20.38 1.51
N GLN A 51 6.20 -19.65 2.38
CA GLN A 51 6.79 -18.37 2.01
C GLN A 51 7.77 -18.54 0.85
N LEU A 52 7.76 -17.59 -0.08
CA LEU A 52 8.79 -17.51 -1.09
C LEU A 52 10.15 -17.33 -0.43
N THR A 53 11.20 -17.87 -1.05
CA THR A 53 12.56 -17.69 -0.55
C THR A 53 13.02 -16.25 -0.74
N PRO A 54 14.00 -15.76 0.04
CA PRO A 54 14.56 -14.42 -0.16
C PRO A 54 15.01 -14.17 -1.59
N TYR A 55 15.64 -15.17 -2.24
CA TYR A 55 16.05 -15.09 -3.64
C TYR A 55 14.88 -14.91 -4.62
N GLN A 56 13.76 -15.62 -4.39
CA GLN A 56 12.56 -15.46 -5.23
C GLN A 56 11.92 -14.08 -5.06
N LEU A 57 11.89 -13.56 -3.82
CA LEU A 57 11.39 -12.22 -3.54
C LEU A 57 12.30 -11.15 -4.16
N GLU A 58 13.62 -11.31 -4.05
CA GLU A 58 14.61 -10.42 -4.66
C GLU A 58 14.42 -10.35 -6.17
N MET A 59 14.36 -11.49 -6.88
CA MET A 59 14.11 -11.51 -8.32
C MET A 59 12.80 -10.80 -8.71
N ALA A 60 11.74 -10.98 -7.92
CA ALA A 60 10.45 -10.35 -8.19
C ALA A 60 10.51 -8.83 -7.97
N LEU A 61 11.12 -8.37 -6.88
CA LEU A 61 11.31 -6.94 -6.61
C LEU A 61 12.25 -6.28 -7.62
N GLU A 62 13.31 -6.99 -8.04
CA GLU A 62 14.23 -6.53 -9.08
C GLU A 62 13.50 -6.31 -10.41
N SER A 63 12.56 -7.20 -10.77
CA SER A 63 11.74 -7.00 -11.98
C SER A 63 10.79 -5.80 -11.89
N ILE A 64 10.29 -5.47 -10.68
CA ILE A 64 9.48 -4.27 -10.45
C ILE A 64 10.35 -3.00 -10.57
N LEU A 65 11.55 -3.01 -9.98
CA LEU A 65 12.49 -1.88 -10.02
C LEU A 65 12.97 -1.57 -11.45
N HIS A 66 13.16 -2.60 -12.28
CA HIS A 66 13.61 -2.48 -13.67
C HIS A 66 12.46 -2.39 -14.67
N SER A 67 11.21 -2.24 -14.22
CA SER A 67 10.08 -2.03 -15.12
C SER A 67 10.26 -0.71 -15.90
N GLU A 68 10.19 -0.79 -17.23
CA GLU A 68 10.23 0.37 -18.14
C GLU A 68 8.85 0.98 -18.38
N ASP A 69 7.81 0.48 -17.70
CA ASP A 69 6.45 0.99 -17.87
C ASP A 69 6.32 2.43 -17.38
N GLU A 70 5.88 3.33 -18.26
CA GLU A 70 5.53 4.70 -17.88
C GLU A 70 4.16 4.74 -17.18
N THR A 71 4.09 5.46 -16.07
CA THR A 71 2.84 5.78 -15.36
C THR A 71 2.28 7.07 -15.92
N ASP A 72 0.98 7.10 -16.21
CA ASP A 72 0.31 8.36 -16.46
C ASP A 72 0.47 9.28 -15.22
N PRO A 73 0.90 10.55 -15.37
CA PRO A 73 1.14 11.44 -14.23
C PRO A 73 -0.08 11.64 -13.32
N VAL A 74 -1.29 11.51 -13.85
CA VAL A 74 -2.53 11.60 -13.07
C VAL A 74 -2.81 10.28 -12.35
N GLU A 75 -2.58 9.14 -13.00
CA GLU A 75 -2.73 7.83 -12.35
C GLU A 75 -1.73 7.63 -11.22
N ALA A 76 -0.53 8.19 -11.33
CA ALA A 76 0.48 8.18 -10.27
C ALA A 76 -0.03 8.81 -8.96
N LEU A 77 -1.03 9.70 -9.04
CA LEU A 77 -1.64 10.40 -7.89
C LEU A 77 -2.81 9.65 -7.25
N ILE A 78 -3.19 8.46 -7.75
CA ILE A 78 -4.25 7.64 -7.13
C ILE A 78 -4.04 7.42 -5.61
N PRO A 79 -2.82 7.12 -5.10
CA PRO A 79 -2.61 6.94 -3.66
C PRO A 79 -2.95 8.19 -2.83
N ALA A 80 -2.81 9.39 -3.40
CA ALA A 80 -3.09 10.65 -2.72
C ALA A 80 -4.55 10.76 -2.25
N PHE A 81 -5.49 10.07 -2.91
CA PHE A 81 -6.90 10.07 -2.48
C PHE A 81 -7.09 9.55 -1.05
N THR A 82 -6.22 8.64 -0.58
CA THR A 82 -6.27 8.15 0.81
C THR A 82 -5.93 9.21 1.87
N THR A 83 -5.40 10.36 1.44
CA THR A 83 -5.10 11.52 2.30
C THR A 83 -6.19 12.60 2.29
N ALA A 84 -7.19 12.47 1.41
CA ALA A 84 -8.29 13.43 1.31
C ALA A 84 -9.22 13.38 2.55
N PRO A 85 -10.03 14.43 2.79
CA PRO A 85 -11.08 14.39 3.80
C PRO A 85 -11.95 13.14 3.64
N ARG A 86 -12.27 12.47 4.75
CA ARG A 86 -12.84 11.10 4.72
C ARG A 86 -14.14 10.98 3.92
N ALA A 87 -15.04 11.94 4.07
CA ALA A 87 -16.29 11.96 3.31
C ALA A 87 -16.07 12.17 1.80
N GLU A 88 -15.10 13.02 1.43
CA GLU A 88 -14.72 13.24 0.03
C GLU A 88 -14.08 11.98 -0.56
N TRP A 89 -13.19 11.33 0.19
CA TRP A 89 -12.60 10.06 -0.25
C TRP A 89 -13.67 8.96 -0.39
N ALA A 90 -14.63 8.87 0.53
CA ALA A 90 -15.74 7.93 0.42
C ALA A 90 -16.54 8.13 -0.88
N ASP A 91 -16.85 9.39 -1.21
CA ASP A 91 -17.60 9.73 -2.43
C ASP A 91 -16.80 9.44 -3.71
N ILE A 92 -15.50 9.78 -3.73
CA ILE A 92 -14.60 9.49 -4.87
C ILE A 92 -14.42 7.98 -5.04
N ARG A 93 -14.16 7.25 -3.95
CA ARG A 93 -13.98 5.79 -3.94
C ARG A 93 -15.20 5.09 -4.52
N ASP A 94 -16.40 5.46 -4.05
CA ASP A 94 -17.63 4.85 -4.53
C ASP A 94 -17.87 5.14 -6.02
N LYS A 95 -17.79 6.41 -6.41
CA LYS A 95 -18.08 6.87 -7.77
C LYS A 95 -17.08 6.36 -8.81
N HIS A 96 -15.79 6.39 -8.51
CA HIS A 96 -14.73 6.18 -9.50
C HIS A 96 -14.07 4.80 -9.41
N PHE A 97 -14.16 4.11 -8.28
CA PHE A 97 -13.51 2.82 -8.08
C PHE A 97 -14.51 1.68 -7.89
N VAL A 98 -15.40 1.77 -6.89
CA VAL A 98 -16.35 0.69 -6.57
C VAL A 98 -17.38 0.49 -7.69
N ASN A 99 -17.97 1.58 -8.18
CA ASN A 99 -18.99 1.54 -9.24
C ASN A 99 -18.39 1.55 -10.66
N ASN A 100 -17.07 1.35 -10.79
CA ASN A 100 -16.39 1.24 -12.08
C ASN A 100 -15.89 -0.19 -12.31
N ALA A 101 -16.37 -0.82 -13.38
CA ALA A 101 -16.05 -2.22 -13.70
C ALA A 101 -14.55 -2.51 -13.90
N TYR A 102 -13.77 -1.51 -14.31
CA TYR A 102 -12.32 -1.64 -14.51
C TYR A 102 -11.52 -1.43 -13.22
N ASN A 103 -12.00 -0.55 -12.33
CA ASN A 103 -11.25 -0.12 -11.15
C ASN A 103 -11.57 -0.93 -9.89
N VAL A 104 -12.75 -1.55 -9.83
CA VAL A 104 -13.19 -2.30 -8.64
C VAL A 104 -12.26 -3.47 -8.31
N LYS A 105 -11.72 -4.15 -9.33
CA LYS A 105 -10.84 -5.29 -9.14
C LYS A 105 -9.44 -4.85 -8.65
N PRO A 106 -8.74 -3.89 -9.29
CA PRO A 106 -7.50 -3.34 -8.75
C PRO A 106 -7.64 -2.77 -7.33
N LEU A 107 -8.74 -2.04 -7.04
CA LEU A 107 -9.00 -1.50 -5.70
C LEU A 107 -9.02 -2.63 -4.66
N ARG A 108 -9.76 -3.72 -4.92
CA ARG A 108 -9.81 -4.88 -4.03
C ARG A 108 -8.43 -5.50 -3.82
N VAL A 109 -7.62 -5.63 -4.87
CA VAL A 109 -6.25 -6.15 -4.74
C VAL A 109 -5.42 -5.31 -3.76
N ILE A 110 -5.56 -3.98 -3.78
CA ILE A 110 -4.88 -3.06 -2.86
C ILE A 110 -5.42 -3.19 -1.44
N GLU A 111 -6.74 -3.14 -1.29
CA GLU A 111 -7.43 -3.17 0.01
C GLU A 111 -7.21 -4.49 0.75
N GLU A 112 -7.22 -5.62 0.03
CA GLU A 112 -7.11 -6.98 0.60
C GLU A 112 -5.67 -7.39 0.92
N ALA A 113 -4.66 -6.76 0.29
CA ALA A 113 -3.24 -7.13 0.40
C ALA A 113 -2.76 -7.35 1.85
N ILE A 114 -1.75 -8.19 2.08
CA ILE A 114 -1.21 -8.44 3.43
C ILE A 114 -0.71 -7.13 4.06
N PHE A 115 0.07 -6.36 3.30
CA PHE A 115 0.49 -4.98 3.58
C PHE A 115 0.89 -4.32 2.25
N VAL A 116 1.24 -3.02 2.31
CA VAL A 116 1.78 -2.30 1.15
C VAL A 116 3.28 -2.07 1.35
N LEU A 117 4.09 -2.40 0.34
CA LEU A 117 5.52 -2.10 0.27
C LEU A 117 5.73 -0.91 -0.67
N CYS A 118 6.43 0.12 -0.22
CA CYS A 118 6.72 1.32 -0.99
C CYS A 118 8.22 1.34 -1.31
N LEU A 119 8.57 1.28 -2.59
CA LEU A 119 9.95 1.38 -3.07
C LEU A 119 10.19 2.83 -3.50
N ASP A 120 10.78 3.60 -2.59
CA ASP A 120 11.00 5.03 -2.73
C ASP A 120 12.33 5.32 -3.43
N GLU A 121 12.28 6.21 -4.42
CA GLU A 121 13.45 6.68 -5.18
C GLU A 121 14.16 7.86 -4.49
N MET A 122 13.64 8.32 -3.35
CA MET A 122 14.26 9.42 -2.61
C MET A 122 15.25 8.89 -1.60
N GLU A 123 16.47 9.42 -1.65
CA GLU A 123 17.47 9.22 -0.62
C GLU A 123 17.47 10.45 0.33
N PRO A 124 17.01 10.29 1.59
CA PRO A 124 16.96 11.40 2.53
C PRO A 124 18.37 11.83 2.92
N LYS A 125 18.62 13.15 2.97
CA LYS A 125 19.95 13.73 3.26
C LYS A 125 20.11 14.15 4.71
N SER A 126 19.03 14.14 5.48
CA SER A 126 19.02 14.44 6.89
C SER A 126 17.93 13.63 7.61
N LEU A 127 18.01 13.58 8.94
CA LEU A 127 17.02 12.91 9.77
C LEU A 127 15.63 13.57 9.64
N GLU A 128 15.60 14.89 9.45
CA GLU A 128 14.36 15.63 9.22
C GLU A 128 13.70 15.25 7.90
N GLU A 129 14.48 15.15 6.81
CA GLU A 129 13.99 14.67 5.51
C GLU A 129 13.50 13.22 5.60
N GLU A 130 14.26 12.35 6.27
CA GLU A 130 13.88 10.96 6.50
C GLU A 130 12.56 10.85 7.28
N SER A 131 12.41 11.63 8.35
CA SER A 131 11.20 11.66 9.17
C SER A 131 9.99 12.13 8.37
N MET A 132 10.13 13.19 7.57
CA MET A 132 9.04 13.71 6.74
C MET A 132 8.65 12.73 5.62
N MET A 133 9.63 12.04 5.04
CA MET A 133 9.39 11.02 4.02
C MET A 133 8.62 9.82 4.58
N TYR A 134 8.92 9.37 5.81
CA TYR A 134 8.14 8.32 6.46
C TYR A 134 6.75 8.79 6.90
N LEU A 135 6.62 10.04 7.37
CA LEU A 135 5.35 10.59 7.85
C LEU A 135 4.35 10.89 6.73
N CYS A 136 4.79 11.55 5.67
CA CYS A 136 3.89 12.11 4.65
C CYS A 136 4.10 11.50 3.25
N GLY A 137 5.29 10.96 2.97
CA GLY A 137 5.66 10.55 1.60
C GLY A 137 5.61 11.71 0.61
N ASN A 138 5.32 11.40 -0.66
CA ASN A 138 5.25 12.38 -1.76
C ASN A 138 3.87 12.43 -2.46
N GLY A 139 2.86 11.75 -1.90
CA GLY A 139 1.51 11.63 -2.48
C GLY A 139 1.35 10.54 -3.55
N HIS A 140 2.45 9.97 -4.08
CA HIS A 140 2.40 8.95 -5.14
C HIS A 140 2.69 7.53 -4.64
N ASN A 141 3.02 7.36 -3.36
CA ASN A 141 3.66 6.13 -2.90
C ASN A 141 3.21 5.66 -1.51
N ARG A 142 2.03 6.09 -1.03
CA ARG A 142 1.47 5.65 0.25
C ARG A 142 0.01 5.32 0.08
N TRP A 143 -0.40 4.13 0.53
CA TRP A 143 -1.82 3.83 0.71
C TRP A 143 -2.15 4.03 2.18
N CYS A 144 -2.51 5.26 2.57
CA CYS A 144 -2.62 5.64 3.98
C CYS A 144 -3.76 4.94 4.72
N ASP A 145 -4.71 4.35 3.99
CA ASP A 145 -5.77 3.50 4.54
C ASP A 145 -5.31 2.07 4.86
N LYS A 146 -4.12 1.65 4.41
CA LYS A 146 -3.61 0.30 4.74
C LYS A 146 -3.21 0.26 6.21
N SER A 147 -3.45 -0.87 6.88
CA SER A 147 -3.02 -1.06 8.28
C SER A 147 -1.57 -0.60 8.51
N PHE A 148 -0.66 -0.99 7.62
CA PHE A 148 0.66 -0.39 7.53
C PHE A 148 1.24 -0.45 6.12
N ASN A 149 2.15 0.48 5.86
CA ASN A 149 3.01 0.56 4.70
C ASN A 149 4.46 0.37 5.16
N VAL A 150 5.19 -0.55 4.54
CA VAL A 150 6.65 -0.70 4.71
C VAL A 150 7.31 0.17 3.64
N ILE A 151 8.25 1.01 4.03
CA ILE A 151 8.93 1.94 3.13
C ILE A 151 10.39 1.52 3.05
N VAL A 152 10.92 1.41 1.83
CA VAL A 152 12.33 1.14 1.58
C VAL A 152 12.84 2.15 0.57
N THR A 153 13.89 2.89 0.91
CA THR A 153 14.53 3.86 0.00
C THR A 153 15.57 3.21 -0.89
N GLU A 154 15.97 3.92 -1.96
CA GLU A 154 17.11 3.53 -2.81
C GLU A 154 18.41 3.30 -2.01
N GLY A 155 18.64 4.09 -0.95
CA GLY A 155 19.78 3.91 -0.03
C GLY A 155 19.63 2.76 0.96
N GLY A 156 18.53 2.00 0.91
CA GLY A 156 18.26 0.85 1.79
C GLY A 156 17.75 1.22 3.19
N HIS A 157 17.41 2.48 3.43
CA HIS A 157 16.76 2.89 4.67
C HIS A 157 15.33 2.36 4.71
N CYS A 158 14.86 1.96 5.89
CA CYS A 158 13.52 1.41 6.04
C CYS A 158 12.73 2.02 7.19
N GLY A 159 11.42 2.13 6.97
CA GLY A 159 10.47 2.69 7.93
C GLY A 159 9.08 2.08 7.76
N VAL A 160 8.20 2.39 8.71
CA VAL A 160 6.80 1.96 8.69
C VAL A 160 5.89 3.17 8.87
N HIS A 161 4.91 3.29 7.97
CA HIS A 161 3.81 4.25 8.09
C HIS A 161 2.52 3.47 8.38
N ALA A 162 1.92 3.68 9.55
CA ALA A 162 0.76 2.92 10.02
C ALA A 162 -0.51 3.77 10.11
N GLU A 163 -1.65 3.17 9.75
CA GLU A 163 -2.96 3.73 10.05
C GLU A 163 -3.26 3.49 11.54
N HIS A 164 -3.72 4.50 12.28
CA HIS A 164 -3.78 4.42 13.74
C HIS A 164 -5.12 3.86 14.28
N SER A 165 -6.20 3.82 13.49
CA SER A 165 -7.53 3.44 14.01
C SER A 165 -7.66 1.98 14.42
N TRP A 166 -6.79 1.09 13.92
CA TRP A 166 -6.86 -0.35 14.22
C TRP A 166 -6.10 -0.78 15.48
N GLY A 167 -5.20 0.05 16.03
CA GLY A 167 -4.37 -0.33 17.16
C GLY A 167 -3.55 0.80 17.76
N ASP A 168 -2.89 0.50 18.88
CA ASP A 168 -1.97 1.40 19.57
C ASP A 168 -0.51 1.05 19.22
N ALA A 169 0.40 2.02 19.34
CA ALA A 169 1.85 1.85 19.14
C ALA A 169 2.58 1.32 20.39
#